data_AF-A0A2E8RDS9-F1
#
_entry.id   AF-A0A2E8RDS9-F1
#
_cell.length_a   1.000
_cell.length_b   1.000
_cell.length_c   1.000
_cell.angle_alpha   90.00
_cell.angle_beta   90.00
_cell.angle_gamma   90.00
#
_symmetry.space_group_name_H-M   'P 1'
#
loop_
_entity.id
_entity.type
_entity.pdbx_description
1 polymer ?
#
loop_
_entity_poly.entity_id
_entity_poly.type
_entity_poly.pdbx_seq_one_letter_code
_entity_poly.pdbx_strand_id
1 'polypeptide(L)'
;MSDGEDKSKEDFPLPPPPPGLTIPPLPTPPPPQDVAIEEESEPDLEVQDSDVDDDFKSAWAKRRAENPDLSSDKRDQMYGHIDRIATGEVGTLLDRFSDRFGSELDREIIVLRKKQQKEMRDIKPTVELISSPETDYEEEIDYEEELDESGSELEAESTSEDNDENQFVEFFSVVNDLLGSMPDDFVNSFVESDDFTLFQSVGNDPKETDEEARKEFFLMINRVLGDLPDDKINEFVESPGFTIFQSMGEIYGA
;
A
#
# COMPACT_ATOMS: atom_id res chain seq x y z
N MET A 1 61.86 -1.42 -1.73
CA MET A 1 61.34 -1.14 -3.09
C MET A 1 60.48 -2.34 -3.43
N SER A 2 59.15 -2.30 -3.55
CA SER A 2 58.13 -1.24 -3.65
C SER A 2 56.84 -1.89 -3.10
N ASP A 3 56.25 -1.40 -2.02
CA ASP A 3 55.05 -0.53 -2.01
C ASP A 3 54.19 -0.65 -3.27
N GLY A 4 53.02 -1.27 -3.11
CA GLY A 4 51.97 -1.43 -4.13
C GLY A 4 50.64 -1.14 -3.45
N GLU A 5 50.14 0.06 -3.71
CA GLU A 5 49.03 0.75 -3.06
C GLU A 5 47.69 0.00 -3.09
N ASP A 6 47.09 -0.08 -1.90
CA ASP A 6 45.68 -0.26 -1.64
C ASP A 6 44.96 1.09 -1.89
N LYS A 7 44.51 1.33 -3.13
CA LYS A 7 43.71 2.52 -3.48
C LYS A 7 42.73 2.21 -4.62
N SER A 8 41.60 1.61 -4.30
CA SER A 8 40.45 1.55 -5.22
C SER A 8 39.15 1.44 -4.45
N LYS A 9 38.85 2.41 -3.57
CA LYS A 9 37.54 2.44 -2.89
C LYS A 9 36.99 3.81 -2.52
N GLU A 10 37.57 4.90 -3.01
CA GLU A 10 37.02 6.23 -2.83
C GLU A 10 37.27 7.05 -4.09
N ASP A 11 36.25 7.18 -4.95
CA ASP A 11 35.88 8.45 -5.59
C ASP A 11 34.62 8.28 -6.46
N PHE A 12 33.48 7.98 -5.83
CA PHE A 12 32.17 8.22 -6.48
C PHE A 12 31.62 9.53 -5.92
N PRO A 13 31.23 10.50 -6.76
CA PRO A 13 30.70 11.77 -6.28
C PRO A 13 29.40 11.52 -5.50
N LEU A 14 29.35 12.01 -4.26
CA LEU A 14 28.14 11.98 -3.45
C LEU A 14 27.02 12.75 -4.20
N PRO A 15 25.77 12.24 -4.21
CA PRO A 15 24.66 12.95 -4.82
C PRO A 15 24.45 14.31 -4.14
N PRO A 16 23.98 15.34 -4.88
CA PRO A 16 23.73 16.65 -4.31
C PRO A 16 22.67 16.54 -3.20
N PRO A 17 22.82 17.28 -2.08
CA PRO A 17 21.81 17.31 -1.03
C PRO A 17 20.48 17.84 -1.60
N PRO A 18 19.34 17.31 -1.16
CA PRO A 18 18.03 17.71 -1.65
C PRO A 18 17.84 19.22 -1.45
N PRO A 19 17.44 19.98 -2.48
CA PRO A 19 17.23 21.41 -2.35
C PRO A 19 15.98 21.66 -1.49
N GLY A 20 16.13 22.45 -0.42
CA GLY A 20 15.02 23.22 0.14
C GLY A 20 14.42 22.81 1.48
N LEU A 21 15.01 21.90 2.26
CA LEU A 21 14.63 21.78 3.68
C LEU A 21 15.56 22.63 4.54
N THR A 22 15.22 23.91 4.72
CA THR A 22 15.76 24.72 5.80
C THR A 22 15.26 24.11 7.11
N ILE A 23 16.05 23.21 7.71
CA ILE A 23 15.81 22.78 9.09
C ILE A 23 16.04 24.01 9.97
N PRO A 24 15.00 24.60 10.59
CA PRO A 24 15.23 25.68 11.55
C PRO A 24 16.10 25.11 12.69
N PRO A 25 17.05 25.89 13.24
CA PRO A 25 17.86 25.41 14.34
C PRO A 25 16.92 24.95 15.47
N LEU A 26 17.13 23.72 15.95
CA LEU A 26 16.46 23.24 17.16
C LEU A 26 16.72 24.27 18.28
N PRO A 27 15.69 24.65 19.06
CA PRO A 27 15.90 25.52 20.20
C PRO A 27 16.89 24.83 21.15
N THR A 28 18.01 25.49 21.42
CA THR A 28 18.97 25.04 22.43
C THR A 28 18.23 24.94 23.76
N PRO A 29 18.34 23.81 24.49
CA PRO A 29 17.76 23.72 25.82
C PRO A 29 18.30 24.87 26.68
N PRO A 30 17.47 25.55 27.48
CA PRO A 30 17.94 26.60 28.36
C PRO A 30 19.03 26.02 29.27
N PRO A 31 20.14 26.74 29.51
CA PRO A 31 21.12 26.32 30.48
C PRO A 31 20.42 26.10 31.83
N PRO A 32 20.84 25.11 32.64
CA PRO A 32 20.32 24.97 33.98
C PRO A 32 20.50 26.31 34.68
N GLN A 33 19.39 26.89 35.13
CA GLN A 33 19.45 28.07 35.98
C GLN A 33 20.15 27.63 37.25
N ASP A 34 21.39 28.07 37.45
CA ASP A 34 21.99 28.10 38.77
C ASP A 34 21.01 28.88 39.64
N VAL A 35 20.33 28.17 40.54
CA VAL A 35 19.46 28.77 41.54
C VAL A 35 20.39 29.53 42.49
N ALA A 36 20.75 30.75 42.09
CA ALA A 36 21.19 31.77 43.00
C ALA A 36 19.99 32.06 43.88
N ILE A 37 20.04 31.55 45.11
CA ILE A 37 19.10 31.92 46.16
C ILE A 37 19.39 33.39 46.48
N GLU A 38 18.76 34.30 45.75
CA GLU A 38 18.57 35.66 46.20
C GLU A 38 17.39 35.65 47.18
N GLU A 39 17.71 35.77 48.46
CA GLU A 39 16.79 36.31 49.46
C GLU A 39 16.36 37.70 48.99
N GLU A 40 15.12 37.87 48.52
CA GLU A 40 14.27 39.00 48.93
C GLU A 40 12.87 38.97 48.29
N SER A 41 11.92 39.38 49.11
CA SER A 41 10.51 39.75 48.85
C SER A 41 9.47 38.62 48.84
N GLU A 42 8.82 38.46 50.00
CA GLU A 42 7.52 37.82 50.15
C GLU A 42 6.47 38.53 49.28
N PRO A 43 5.63 37.82 48.52
CA PRO A 43 4.44 38.42 47.95
C PRO A 43 3.40 38.61 49.06
N ASP A 44 2.98 39.86 49.25
CA ASP A 44 1.84 40.26 50.07
C ASP A 44 0.57 39.56 49.53
N LEU A 45 0.16 38.48 50.21
CA LEU A 45 -1.07 37.77 49.92
C LEU A 45 -2.20 38.48 50.68
N GLU A 46 -2.93 39.35 49.99
CA GLU A 46 -4.22 39.82 50.45
C GLU A 46 -5.12 38.60 50.74
N VAL A 47 -5.38 38.39 52.03
CA VAL A 47 -6.31 37.38 52.54
C VAL A 47 -7.72 37.81 52.12
N GLN A 48 -8.19 37.29 50.98
CA GLN A 48 -9.61 37.31 50.67
C GLN A 48 -10.30 36.24 51.51
N ASP A 49 -10.97 36.70 52.57
CA ASP A 49 -12.04 35.96 53.23
C ASP A 49 -13.09 35.58 52.19
N SER A 50 -13.16 34.29 51.86
CA SER A 50 -14.36 33.68 51.29
C SER A 50 -14.56 32.31 51.92
N ASP A 51 -15.63 32.26 52.73
CA ASP A 51 -16.42 31.12 53.17
C ASP A 51 -15.74 29.75 53.28
N VAL A 52 -15.67 29.30 54.53
CA VAL A 52 -15.04 28.06 55.03
C VAL A 52 -15.82 26.79 54.65
N ASP A 53 -16.47 26.74 53.48
CA ASP A 53 -17.24 25.58 53.03
C ASP A 53 -16.92 25.09 51.61
N ASP A 54 -15.91 25.67 50.93
CA ASP A 54 -15.33 25.01 49.75
C ASP A 54 -14.28 24.00 50.20
N ASP A 55 -14.72 22.75 50.46
CA ASP A 55 -13.84 21.60 50.68
C ASP A 55 -12.67 21.65 49.68
N PHE A 56 -11.45 21.29 50.09
CA PHE A 56 -10.27 21.33 49.20
C PHE A 56 -10.53 20.62 47.86
N LYS A 57 -11.43 19.62 47.88
CA LYS A 57 -11.95 18.93 46.69
C LYS A 57 -12.76 19.84 45.76
N SER A 58 -13.59 20.73 46.29
CA SER A 58 -14.37 21.73 45.54
C SER A 58 -13.46 22.77 44.89
N ALA A 59 -12.49 23.31 45.62
CA ALA A 59 -11.49 24.23 45.08
C ALA A 59 -10.65 23.57 43.97
N TRP A 60 -10.27 22.29 44.17
CA TRP A 60 -9.56 21.51 43.17
C TRP A 60 -10.44 21.17 41.95
N ALA A 61 -11.71 20.83 42.16
CA ALA A 61 -12.66 20.57 41.08
C ALA A 61 -12.93 21.83 40.24
N LYS A 62 -13.03 23.00 40.88
CA LYS A 62 -13.18 24.29 40.21
C LYS A 62 -11.93 24.65 39.41
N ARG A 63 -10.74 24.48 40.00
CA ARG A 63 -9.44 24.62 39.30
C ARG A 63 -9.35 23.70 38.09
N ARG A 64 -9.81 22.46 38.20
CA ARG A 64 -9.85 21.46 37.12
C ARG A 64 -10.84 21.86 36.02
N ALA A 65 -12.02 22.36 36.38
CA ALA A 65 -13.02 22.82 35.41
C ALA A 65 -12.55 24.06 34.62
N GLU A 66 -11.79 24.95 35.27
CA GLU A 66 -11.21 26.14 34.65
C GLU A 66 -9.95 25.86 33.81
N ASN A 67 -9.28 24.72 34.03
CA ASN A 67 -8.08 24.33 33.29
C ASN A 67 -8.35 23.05 32.49
N PRO A 68 -8.71 23.14 31.20
CA PRO A 68 -9.01 21.97 30.36
C PRO A 68 -7.81 21.01 30.22
N ASP A 69 -6.58 21.49 30.46
CA ASP A 69 -5.37 20.67 30.52
C ASP A 69 -5.29 19.71 31.72
N LEU A 70 -6.16 19.86 32.72
CA LEU A 70 -6.21 19.02 33.93
C LEU A 70 -7.39 18.02 33.92
N SER A 71 -8.10 17.89 32.80
CA SER A 71 -9.27 17.01 32.65
C SER A 71 -8.94 15.53 32.93
N SER A 72 -9.96 14.74 33.27
CA SER A 72 -9.84 13.30 33.56
C SER A 72 -9.31 12.57 32.37
N ASP A 73 -9.85 12.90 31.21
CA ASP A 73 -9.58 12.23 29.95
C ASP A 73 -8.09 12.23 29.63
N LYS A 74 -7.42 13.38 29.84
CA LYS A 74 -5.97 13.49 29.65
C LYS A 74 -5.18 12.65 30.66
N ARG A 75 -5.62 12.57 31.92
CA ARG A 75 -4.93 11.78 32.95
C ARG A 75 -5.12 10.29 32.73
N ASP A 76 -6.34 9.85 32.43
CA ASP A 76 -6.65 8.45 32.15
C ASP A 76 -5.90 7.97 30.90
N GLN A 77 -5.74 8.85 29.91
CA GLN A 77 -4.92 8.61 28.73
C GLN A 77 -3.43 8.51 29.05
N MET A 78 -2.89 9.39 29.93
CA MET A 78 -1.49 9.28 30.40
C MET A 78 -1.25 8.01 31.21
N TYR A 79 -2.15 7.64 32.12
CA TYR A 79 -2.00 6.44 32.95
C TYR A 79 -2.10 5.16 32.11
N GLY A 80 -3.01 5.10 31.14
CA GLY A 80 -3.07 3.99 30.21
C GLY A 80 -1.78 3.88 29.38
N HIS A 81 -1.20 5.01 28.94
CA HIS A 81 0.07 4.99 28.21
C HIS A 81 1.24 4.48 29.05
N ILE A 82 1.33 4.90 30.32
CA ILE A 82 2.40 4.48 31.24
C ILE A 82 2.30 2.98 31.56
N ASP A 83 1.10 2.46 31.80
CA ASP A 83 0.88 1.04 32.10
C ASP A 83 1.33 0.14 30.93
N ARG A 84 1.03 0.57 29.70
CA ARG A 84 1.46 -0.11 28.46
C ARG A 84 2.97 -0.10 28.26
N ILE A 85 3.65 0.98 28.65
CA ILE A 85 5.13 1.03 28.62
C ILE A 85 5.71 0.10 29.69
N ALA A 86 5.10 0.05 30.87
CA ALA A 86 5.55 -0.78 31.99
C ALA A 86 5.38 -2.29 31.74
N THR A 87 4.31 -2.69 31.05
CA THR A 87 4.06 -4.10 30.69
C THR A 87 4.83 -4.55 29.45
N GLY A 88 5.44 -3.63 28.70
CA GLY A 88 6.12 -3.93 27.44
C GLY A 88 5.16 -4.32 26.30
N GLU A 89 3.86 -4.28 26.56
CA GLU A 89 2.81 -4.53 25.57
C GLU A 89 2.59 -3.25 24.77
N VAL A 90 3.33 -3.16 23.67
CA VAL A 90 3.07 -2.18 22.62
C VAL A 90 1.70 -2.49 22.05
N GLY A 91 0.65 -1.86 22.59
CA GLY A 91 -0.70 -1.94 22.06
C GLY A 91 -0.75 -1.65 20.56
N THR A 92 -1.88 -1.93 19.92
CA THR A 92 -2.02 -1.75 18.47
C THR A 92 -1.63 -0.34 18.02
N LEU A 93 -1.11 -0.19 16.79
CA LEU A 93 -0.78 1.11 16.20
C LEU A 93 -1.94 2.11 16.37
N LEU A 94 -3.20 1.64 16.31
CA LEU A 94 -4.41 2.45 16.50
C LEU A 94 -4.48 3.16 17.86
N ASP A 95 -4.05 2.49 18.93
CA ASP A 95 -4.07 2.99 20.30
C ASP A 95 -2.97 4.02 20.55
N ARG A 96 -1.80 3.83 19.91
CA ARG A 96 -0.67 4.78 19.94
C ARG A 96 -0.95 6.08 19.17
N PHE A 97 -1.76 6.00 18.12
CA PHE A 97 -2.14 7.17 17.34
C PHE A 97 -3.50 7.76 17.72
N SER A 98 -4.17 7.25 18.77
CA SER A 98 -5.44 7.83 19.22
C SER A 98 -5.32 9.30 19.66
N ASP A 99 -4.11 9.78 19.91
CA ASP A 99 -3.82 11.18 20.26
C ASP A 99 -3.44 12.05 19.04
N ARG A 100 -3.19 11.42 17.88
CA ARG A 100 -2.77 12.08 16.62
C ARG A 100 -3.82 12.01 15.52
N PHE A 101 -4.68 11.00 15.55
CA PHE A 101 -5.93 11.01 14.80
C PHE A 101 -6.97 11.71 15.66
N GLY A 102 -7.72 12.64 15.08
CA GLY A 102 -8.65 13.51 15.80
C GLY A 102 -9.70 12.78 16.62
N SER A 103 -10.61 13.55 17.22
CA SER A 103 -11.69 13.04 18.06
C SER A 103 -12.41 11.85 17.42
N GLU A 104 -13.15 11.07 18.22
CA GLU A 104 -13.94 9.91 17.75
C GLU A 104 -14.72 10.15 16.43
N LEU A 105 -15.08 11.39 16.13
CA LEU A 105 -15.64 11.82 14.86
C LEU A 105 -14.76 11.51 13.64
N ASP A 106 -13.44 11.72 13.69
CA ASP A 106 -12.53 11.38 12.58
C ASP A 106 -12.46 9.86 12.37
N ARG A 107 -12.58 9.07 13.45
CA ARG A 107 -12.71 7.61 13.35
C ARG A 107 -13.99 7.23 12.62
N GLU A 108 -15.11 7.85 12.97
CA GLU A 108 -16.39 7.64 12.30
C GLU A 108 -16.34 8.09 10.83
N ILE A 109 -15.73 9.24 10.54
CA ILE A 109 -15.56 9.76 9.17
C ILE A 109 -14.69 8.81 8.34
N ILE A 110 -13.61 8.26 8.89
CA ILE A 110 -12.77 7.28 8.19
C ILE A 110 -13.56 6.01 7.90
N VAL A 111 -14.33 5.49 8.87
CA VAL A 111 -15.18 4.31 8.66
C VAL A 111 -16.25 4.59 7.61
N LEU A 112 -16.91 5.75 7.67
CA LEU A 112 -17.94 6.17 6.72
C LEU A 112 -17.36 6.39 5.31
N ARG A 113 -16.22 7.10 5.17
CA ARG A 113 -15.54 7.28 3.89
C ARG A 113 -15.05 5.96 3.31
N LYS A 114 -14.51 5.07 4.15
CA LYS A 114 -14.08 3.73 3.74
C LYS A 114 -15.26 2.89 3.26
N LYS A 115 -16.41 2.98 3.94
CA LYS A 115 -17.66 2.33 3.52
C LYS A 115 -18.16 2.90 2.20
N GLN A 116 -18.18 4.23 2.04
CA GLN A 116 -18.60 4.90 0.81
C GLN A 116 -17.69 4.55 -0.37
N GLN A 117 -16.38 4.47 -0.17
CA GLN A 117 -15.45 4.04 -1.22
C GLN A 117 -15.63 2.56 -1.58
N LYS A 118 -15.95 1.69 -0.62
CA LYS A 118 -16.28 0.30 -0.90
C LYS A 118 -17.56 0.20 -1.73
N GLU A 119 -18.61 0.91 -1.33
CA GLU A 119 -19.88 0.95 -2.07
C GLU A 119 -19.69 1.47 -3.51
N MET A 120 -18.88 2.51 -3.70
CA MET A 120 -18.51 3.02 -5.04
C MET A 120 -17.71 2.03 -5.90
N ARG A 121 -17.00 1.08 -5.29
CA ARG A 121 -16.30 0.00 -6.02
C ARG A 121 -17.21 -1.18 -6.30
N ASP A 122 -18.20 -1.41 -5.45
CA ASP A 122 -19.15 -2.52 -5.58
C ASP A 122 -20.22 -2.26 -6.67
N ILE A 123 -20.47 -1.01 -7.04
CA ILE A 123 -21.30 -0.67 -8.21
C ILE A 123 -20.57 -1.07 -9.50
N LYS A 124 -21.10 -2.07 -10.19
CA LYS A 124 -20.65 -2.47 -11.53
C LYS A 124 -20.91 -1.32 -12.52
N PRO A 125 -19.89 -0.86 -13.27
CA PRO A 125 -20.10 0.21 -14.25
C PRO A 125 -21.05 -0.29 -15.35
N THR A 126 -22.23 0.30 -15.44
CA THR A 126 -23.19 -0.02 -16.50
C THR A 126 -22.83 0.77 -17.74
N VAL A 127 -22.51 0.06 -18.83
CA VAL A 127 -22.27 0.64 -20.16
C VAL A 127 -23.63 0.88 -20.82
N GLU A 128 -24.09 2.12 -20.82
CA GLU A 128 -25.19 2.54 -21.70
C GLU A 128 -24.62 2.81 -23.10
N LEU A 129 -25.00 1.98 -24.07
CA LEU A 129 -24.61 2.15 -25.47
C LEU A 129 -25.26 3.42 -26.01
N ILE A 130 -24.45 4.45 -26.22
CA ILE A 130 -24.87 5.66 -26.94
C ILE A 130 -24.96 5.27 -28.41
N SER A 131 -26.18 5.11 -28.94
CA SER A 131 -26.39 4.86 -30.36
C SER A 131 -25.78 5.99 -31.20
N SER A 132 -24.89 5.63 -32.12
CA SER A 132 -24.34 6.56 -33.12
C SER A 132 -25.47 7.11 -34.00
N PRO A 133 -25.48 8.41 -34.34
CA PRO A 133 -26.51 8.98 -35.19
C PRO A 133 -26.48 8.34 -36.59
N GLU A 134 -27.64 7.93 -37.11
CA GLU A 134 -27.81 7.45 -38.49
C GLU A 134 -27.23 8.47 -39.49
N THR A 135 -26.20 8.07 -40.25
CA THR A 135 -25.73 8.81 -41.43
C THR A 135 -25.64 7.85 -42.62
N ASP A 136 -26.65 7.97 -43.46
CA ASP A 136 -26.86 7.35 -44.77
C ASP A 136 -25.94 7.97 -45.83
N TYR A 137 -24.76 7.37 -46.10
CA TYR A 137 -23.94 7.69 -47.28
C TYR A 137 -23.16 6.46 -47.78
N GLU A 138 -23.66 5.86 -48.85
CA GLU A 138 -22.91 5.01 -49.79
C GLU A 138 -21.92 5.91 -50.58
N GLU A 139 -20.61 5.65 -50.56
CA GLU A 139 -19.76 5.78 -51.76
C GLU A 139 -18.40 5.08 -51.60
N GLU A 140 -18.09 4.29 -52.61
CA GLU A 140 -16.98 3.37 -52.80
C GLU A 140 -15.86 4.09 -53.58
N ILE A 141 -14.68 4.37 -52.99
CA ILE A 141 -13.47 4.76 -53.77
C ILE A 141 -12.19 4.22 -53.11
N ASP A 142 -11.50 3.38 -53.89
CA ASP A 142 -10.14 2.85 -53.73
C ASP A 142 -9.12 3.72 -54.51
N TYR A 143 -7.84 3.53 -54.19
CA TYR A 143 -6.57 4.01 -54.79
C TYR A 143 -5.80 5.14 -54.07
N GLU A 144 -4.79 4.66 -53.34
CA GLU A 144 -3.47 5.19 -52.97
C GLU A 144 -2.92 6.34 -53.82
N GLU A 145 -2.17 7.28 -53.20
CA GLU A 145 -0.77 7.59 -53.53
C GLU A 145 -0.19 8.80 -52.71
N GLU A 146 1.06 8.63 -52.23
CA GLU A 146 2.09 9.61 -51.80
C GLU A 146 1.99 10.39 -50.46
N LEU A 147 2.53 9.76 -49.41
CA LEU A 147 3.76 10.16 -48.69
C LEU A 147 4.04 11.67 -48.43
N ASP A 148 3.76 12.17 -47.22
CA ASP A 148 4.63 13.15 -46.53
C ASP A 148 4.45 13.13 -45.00
N GLU A 149 5.54 12.76 -44.34
CA GLU A 149 6.06 13.20 -43.04
C GLU A 149 5.10 13.61 -41.88
N SER A 150 5.31 12.91 -40.76
CA SER A 150 4.97 13.28 -39.38
C SER A 150 3.59 12.87 -38.84
N GLY A 151 3.53 11.66 -38.28
CA GLY A 151 2.59 11.31 -37.21
C GLY A 151 1.69 10.12 -37.48
N SER A 152 2.23 8.90 -37.51
CA SER A 152 1.42 7.68 -37.34
C SER A 152 1.06 7.57 -35.84
N GLU A 153 -0.16 7.63 -35.30
CA GLU A 153 -1.54 7.61 -35.81
C GLU A 153 -1.84 6.56 -36.89
N LEU A 154 -1.38 5.34 -36.63
CA LEU A 154 -1.86 4.08 -37.18
C LEU A 154 -1.69 3.04 -36.04
N GLU A 155 -2.47 1.94 -36.04
CA GLU A 155 -2.63 0.93 -34.96
C GLU A 155 -3.75 1.24 -33.94
N ALA A 156 -4.92 1.66 -34.44
CA ALA A 156 -6.18 1.57 -33.72
C ALA A 156 -7.11 0.55 -34.40
N GLU A 157 -6.65 -0.69 -34.54
CA GLU A 157 -7.51 -1.84 -34.89
C GLU A 157 -7.01 -3.17 -34.29
N SER A 158 -6.25 -3.11 -33.18
CA SER A 158 -5.65 -4.22 -32.43
C SER A 158 -5.84 -3.96 -30.93
N THR A 159 -7.05 -4.18 -30.36
CA THR A 159 -7.31 -3.68 -28.98
C THR A 159 -8.03 -4.62 -28.01
N SER A 160 -8.33 -5.87 -28.38
CA SER A 160 -8.80 -6.89 -27.41
C SER A 160 -7.95 -8.15 -27.42
N GLU A 161 -7.71 -8.76 -28.58
CA GLU A 161 -6.98 -10.02 -28.70
C GLU A 161 -5.50 -9.85 -28.28
N ASP A 162 -4.84 -8.77 -28.68
CA ASP A 162 -3.47 -8.45 -28.22
C ASP A 162 -3.38 -8.21 -26.71
N ASN A 163 -4.46 -7.74 -26.07
CA ASN A 163 -4.46 -7.54 -24.63
C ASN A 163 -4.50 -8.89 -23.90
N ASP A 164 -5.37 -9.78 -24.34
CA ASP A 164 -5.51 -11.14 -23.79
C ASP A 164 -4.24 -11.98 -24.01
N GLU A 165 -3.59 -11.83 -25.18
CA GLU A 165 -2.30 -12.45 -25.48
C GLU A 165 -1.18 -11.96 -24.57
N ASN A 166 -1.04 -10.65 -24.39
CA ASN A 166 -0.03 -10.09 -23.51
C ASN A 166 -0.29 -10.47 -22.04
N GLN A 167 -1.55 -10.56 -21.64
CA GLN A 167 -1.96 -10.99 -20.31
C GLN A 167 -1.65 -12.47 -20.07
N PHE A 168 -1.82 -13.33 -21.09
CA PHE A 168 -1.44 -14.74 -21.00
C PHE A 168 0.08 -14.95 -20.90
N VAL A 169 0.88 -14.14 -21.59
CA VAL A 169 2.35 -14.17 -21.46
C VAL A 169 2.79 -13.76 -20.05
N GLU A 170 2.15 -12.74 -19.49
CA GLU A 170 2.39 -12.31 -18.11
C GLU A 170 1.98 -13.43 -17.13
N PHE A 171 0.83 -14.06 -17.36
CA PHE A 171 0.37 -15.22 -16.59
C PHE A 171 1.37 -16.37 -16.61
N PHE A 172 1.86 -16.75 -17.80
CA PHE A 172 2.86 -17.80 -17.92
C PHE A 172 4.12 -17.46 -17.13
N SER A 173 4.56 -16.21 -17.17
CA SER A 173 5.74 -15.75 -16.41
C SER A 173 5.53 -15.87 -14.91
N VAL A 174 4.36 -15.44 -14.40
CA VAL A 174 3.98 -15.59 -12.99
C VAL A 174 3.97 -17.05 -12.55
N VAL A 175 3.39 -17.93 -13.37
CA VAL A 175 3.36 -19.37 -13.09
C VAL A 175 4.75 -19.98 -13.12
N ASN A 176 5.58 -19.60 -14.09
CA ASN A 176 6.96 -20.07 -14.19
C ASN A 176 7.79 -19.67 -12.97
N ASP A 177 7.64 -18.44 -12.49
CA ASP A 177 8.31 -17.97 -11.28
C ASP A 177 7.80 -18.71 -10.04
N LEU A 178 6.49 -18.96 -9.96
CA LEU A 178 5.90 -19.72 -8.86
C LEU A 178 6.41 -21.16 -8.83
N LEU A 179 6.32 -21.89 -9.95
CA LEU A 179 6.82 -23.25 -10.07
C LEU A 179 8.35 -23.33 -9.89
N GLY A 180 9.09 -22.30 -10.29
CA GLY A 180 10.52 -22.18 -10.04
C GLY A 180 10.87 -21.93 -8.57
N SER A 181 9.95 -21.40 -7.78
CA SER A 181 10.10 -21.20 -6.33
C SER A 181 9.70 -22.43 -5.50
N MET A 182 9.19 -23.48 -6.15
CA MET A 182 8.78 -24.72 -5.51
C MET A 182 9.99 -25.57 -5.07
N PRO A 183 9.86 -26.38 -4.01
CA PRO A 183 10.92 -27.31 -3.61
C PRO A 183 11.26 -28.31 -4.72
N ASP A 184 12.54 -28.71 -4.79
CA ASP A 184 13.05 -29.65 -5.80
C ASP A 184 12.24 -30.96 -5.87
N ASP A 185 11.76 -31.46 -4.73
CA ASP A 185 10.92 -32.67 -4.67
C ASP A 185 9.63 -32.52 -5.47
N PHE A 186 9.00 -31.34 -5.38
CA PHE A 186 7.80 -31.03 -6.15
C PHE A 186 8.14 -30.85 -7.64
N VAL A 187 9.18 -30.07 -7.94
CA VAL A 187 9.60 -29.81 -9.33
C VAL A 187 9.94 -31.12 -10.05
N ASN A 188 10.64 -32.04 -9.40
CA ASN A 188 10.94 -33.36 -9.95
C ASN A 188 9.66 -34.16 -10.23
N SER A 189 8.70 -34.15 -9.30
CA SER A 189 7.41 -34.83 -9.50
C SER A 189 6.59 -34.23 -10.64
N PHE A 190 6.66 -32.91 -10.83
CA PHE A 190 5.99 -32.20 -11.92
C PHE A 190 6.66 -32.51 -13.26
N VAL A 191 8.00 -32.48 -13.33
CA VAL A 191 8.76 -32.80 -14.55
C VAL A 191 8.57 -34.25 -14.99
N GLU A 192 8.34 -35.18 -14.06
CA GLU A 192 7.99 -36.58 -14.37
C GLU A 192 6.54 -36.76 -14.82
N SER A 193 5.67 -35.76 -14.61
CA SER A 193 4.26 -35.81 -14.97
C SER A 193 4.00 -35.44 -16.43
N ASP A 194 2.88 -35.92 -16.98
CA ASP A 194 2.44 -35.59 -18.33
C ASP A 194 2.18 -34.07 -18.51
N ASP A 195 1.93 -33.35 -17.41
CA ASP A 195 1.65 -31.90 -17.39
C ASP A 195 2.84 -31.06 -17.84
N PHE A 196 4.05 -31.55 -17.58
CA PHE A 196 5.27 -30.87 -17.98
C PHE A 196 5.38 -30.76 -19.50
N THR A 197 4.83 -31.72 -20.24
CA THR A 197 4.85 -31.69 -21.71
C THR A 197 4.00 -30.53 -22.26
N LEU A 198 2.83 -30.29 -21.66
CA LEU A 198 1.98 -29.15 -21.97
C LEU A 198 2.63 -27.84 -21.52
N PHE A 199 3.26 -27.83 -20.35
CA PHE A 199 4.00 -26.67 -19.86
C PHE A 199 5.13 -26.28 -20.83
N GLN A 200 5.87 -27.26 -21.35
CA GLN A 200 6.95 -27.02 -22.31
C GLN A 200 6.42 -26.56 -23.66
N SER A 201 5.31 -27.12 -24.16
CA SER A 201 4.76 -26.70 -25.46
C SER A 201 4.28 -25.25 -25.43
N VAL A 202 3.57 -24.87 -24.36
CA VAL A 202 3.08 -23.50 -24.16
C VAL A 202 4.23 -22.53 -23.84
N GLY A 203 5.25 -23.00 -23.11
CA GLY A 203 6.40 -22.18 -22.73
C GLY A 203 7.38 -21.86 -23.85
N ASN A 204 7.37 -22.62 -24.95
CA ASN A 204 8.21 -22.30 -26.11
C ASN A 204 7.76 -21.01 -26.78
N ASP A 205 6.45 -20.85 -26.99
CA ASP A 205 5.85 -19.70 -27.67
C ASP A 205 4.50 -19.34 -27.01
N PRO A 206 4.51 -18.67 -25.85
CA PRO A 206 3.27 -18.36 -25.11
C PRO A 206 2.37 -17.37 -25.86
N LYS A 207 2.92 -16.57 -26.78
CA LYS A 207 2.17 -15.63 -27.63
C LYS A 207 1.35 -16.32 -28.71
N GLU A 208 1.92 -17.33 -29.35
CA GLU A 208 1.31 -18.04 -30.49
C GLU A 208 0.50 -19.28 -30.05
N THR A 209 0.32 -19.48 -28.74
CA THR A 209 -0.44 -20.62 -28.23
C THR A 209 -1.94 -20.42 -28.50
N ASP A 210 -2.60 -21.43 -29.07
CA ASP A 210 -4.05 -21.43 -29.32
C ASP A 210 -4.88 -21.31 -28.04
N GLU A 211 -6.07 -20.69 -28.11
CA GLU A 211 -6.97 -20.48 -26.97
C GLU A 211 -7.35 -21.79 -26.24
N GLU A 212 -7.53 -22.88 -26.99
CA GLU A 212 -7.84 -24.20 -26.42
C GLU A 212 -6.67 -24.74 -25.57
N ALA A 213 -5.44 -24.57 -26.06
CA ALA A 213 -4.23 -24.95 -25.33
C ALA A 213 -3.98 -24.03 -24.11
N ARG A 214 -4.29 -22.73 -24.23
CA ARG A 214 -4.26 -21.78 -23.08
C ARG A 214 -5.23 -22.19 -21.98
N LYS A 215 -6.43 -22.62 -22.36
CA LYS A 215 -7.44 -23.15 -21.43
C LYS A 215 -6.98 -24.42 -20.74
N GLU A 216 -6.47 -25.39 -21.50
CA GLU A 216 -5.94 -26.64 -20.94
C GLU A 216 -4.77 -26.37 -19.98
N PHE A 217 -3.88 -25.46 -20.36
CA PHE A 217 -2.78 -25.00 -19.50
C PHE A 217 -3.29 -24.37 -18.20
N PHE A 218 -4.27 -23.47 -18.27
CA PHE A 218 -4.85 -22.86 -17.08
C PHE A 218 -5.45 -23.91 -16.13
N LEU A 219 -6.19 -24.89 -16.65
CA LEU A 219 -6.77 -25.97 -15.84
C LEU A 219 -5.71 -26.86 -15.20
N MET A 220 -4.63 -27.15 -15.93
CA MET A 220 -3.47 -27.88 -15.42
C MET A 220 -2.81 -27.12 -14.27
N ILE A 221 -2.57 -25.81 -14.44
CA ILE A 221 -2.03 -24.95 -13.39
C ILE A 221 -2.98 -24.87 -12.19
N ASN A 222 -4.29 -24.73 -12.40
CA ASN A 222 -5.26 -24.69 -11.31
C ASN A 222 -5.26 -25.99 -10.47
N ARG A 223 -5.10 -27.16 -11.11
CA ARG A 223 -4.91 -28.42 -10.39
C ARG A 223 -3.60 -28.42 -9.62
N VAL A 224 -2.50 -28.06 -10.26
CA VAL A 224 -1.17 -28.02 -9.65
C VAL A 224 -1.16 -27.10 -8.42
N LEU A 225 -1.76 -25.91 -8.54
CA LEU A 225 -1.96 -24.97 -7.43
C LEU A 225 -2.80 -25.59 -6.31
N GLY A 226 -3.83 -26.38 -6.64
CA GLY A 226 -4.64 -27.09 -5.65
C GLY A 226 -3.88 -28.15 -4.84
N ASP A 227 -2.79 -28.69 -5.39
CA ASP A 227 -1.95 -29.70 -4.73
C ASP A 227 -0.80 -29.06 -3.91
N LEU A 228 -0.65 -27.74 -3.95
CA LEU A 228 0.35 -27.01 -3.20
C LEU A 228 0.01 -26.94 -1.71
N PRO A 229 1.03 -26.90 -0.83
CA PRO A 229 0.80 -26.70 0.60
C PRO A 229 0.29 -25.27 0.88
N ASP A 230 -0.52 -25.13 1.93
CA ASP A 230 -1.25 -23.90 2.26
C ASP A 230 -0.32 -22.68 2.42
N ASP A 231 0.90 -22.88 2.92
CA ASP A 231 1.90 -21.82 3.08
C ASP A 231 2.32 -21.21 1.72
N LYS A 232 2.51 -22.05 0.72
CA LYS A 232 2.85 -21.62 -0.65
C LYS A 232 1.67 -21.01 -1.38
N ILE A 233 0.46 -21.52 -1.14
CA ILE A 233 -0.75 -20.91 -1.68
C ILE A 233 -0.97 -19.52 -1.08
N ASN A 234 -0.80 -19.35 0.22
CA ASN A 234 -0.93 -18.03 0.85
C ASN A 234 0.13 -17.04 0.32
N GLU A 235 1.37 -17.49 0.17
CA GLU A 235 2.44 -16.67 -0.43
C GLU A 235 2.07 -16.22 -1.86
N PHE A 236 1.50 -17.13 -2.66
CA PHE A 236 1.04 -16.80 -4.01
C PHE A 236 -0.16 -15.85 -4.02
N VAL A 237 -1.16 -16.07 -3.17
CA VAL A 237 -2.38 -15.24 -3.09
C VAL A 237 -2.06 -13.82 -2.61
N GLU A 238 -1.03 -13.65 -1.77
CA GLU A 238 -0.54 -12.34 -1.36
C GLU A 238 0.34 -11.65 -2.44
N SER A 239 0.80 -12.42 -3.44
CA SER A 239 1.65 -11.90 -4.50
C SER A 239 0.86 -11.08 -5.54
N PRO A 240 1.50 -10.11 -6.21
CA PRO A 240 0.88 -9.39 -7.33
C PRO A 240 0.46 -10.32 -8.47
N GLY A 241 1.08 -11.50 -8.60
CA GLY A 241 0.78 -12.48 -9.64
C GLY A 241 -0.62 -13.10 -9.52
N PHE A 242 -1.22 -13.07 -8.32
CA PHE A 242 -2.55 -13.62 -8.10
C PHE A 242 -3.66 -12.90 -8.87
N THR A 243 -3.51 -11.59 -9.11
CA THR A 243 -4.52 -10.82 -9.87
C THR A 243 -4.59 -11.26 -11.32
N ILE A 244 -3.44 -11.63 -11.90
CA ILE A 244 -3.33 -12.16 -13.27
C ILE A 244 -3.90 -13.57 -13.33
N PHE A 245 -3.66 -14.40 -12.31
CA PHE A 245 -4.31 -15.71 -12.22
C PHE A 245 -5.84 -15.58 -12.12
N GLN A 246 -6.33 -14.61 -11.35
CA GLN A 246 -7.77 -14.38 -11.21
C GLN A 246 -8.42 -13.95 -12.53
N SER A 247 -7.80 -13.02 -13.27
CA SER A 247 -8.32 -12.60 -14.57
C SER A 247 -8.30 -13.74 -15.59
N MET A 248 -7.22 -14.53 -15.63
CA MET A 248 -7.15 -15.73 -16.47
C MET A 248 -8.21 -16.77 -16.09
N GLY A 249 -8.54 -16.88 -14.80
CA GLY A 249 -9.62 -17.75 -14.33
C GLY A 249 -11.02 -17.30 -14.73
N GLU A 250 -11.25 -16.00 -14.91
CA GLU A 250 -12.52 -15.49 -15.44
C GLU A 250 -12.70 -15.83 -16.94
N ILE A 251 -11.58 -15.88 -17.68
CA ILE A 251 -11.57 -16.20 -19.11
C ILE A 251 -11.63 -17.72 -19.34
N TYR A 252 -10.75 -18.47 -18.67
CA TYR A 252 -10.51 -19.90 -18.94
C TYR A 252 -11.11 -20.87 -17.91
N GLY A 253 -11.64 -20.38 -16.79
CA GLY A 253 -12.14 -21.20 -15.69
C GLY A 253 -13.54 -21.81 -15.90
N ALA A 254 -14.22 -21.49 -17.01
CA ALA A 254 -15.59 -21.93 -17.32
C ALA A 254 -15.66 -23.21 -18.17
#